data_AF-A0A840WBG0-F1
#
_entry.id   AF-A0A840WBG0-F1
#
_cell.length_a   1.000
_cell.length_b   1.000
_cell.length_c   1.000
_cell.angle_alpha   90.00
_cell.angle_beta   90.00
_cell.angle_gamma   90.00
#
_symmetry.space_group_name_H-M   'P 1'
#
loop_
_entity.id
_entity.type
_entity.pdbx_description
1 polymer ?
#
loop_
_entity_poly.entity_id
_entity_poly.type
_entity_poly.pdbx_seq_one_letter_code
_entity_poly.pdbx_strand_id
1 'polypeptide(L)'
;MHTHPVSRAGLLVKQVMCDEEDVDPARVLLGHIGGTTGADHLARLADAGFVLGMGRFGLNFDTAFEARADPLVRMCERGYAERMVLSQDAACFNDRLAPNVVAFLPQWNHLHLGEEVLPRIRERGVSEARIEAMLVDTPGRSSGAVSPSTDPVRDLHRASGPVGPPACAGGPFFCLHSDV
;
A
#
# COMPACT_ATOMS: atom_id res chain seq x y z
N MET A 1 -0.70 3.43 5.68
CA MET A 1 -0.03 4.71 6.05
C MET A 1 0.62 5.28 4.80
N HIS A 2 0.47 6.59 4.52
CA HIS A 2 1.13 7.23 3.38
C HIS A 2 2.58 7.51 3.75
N THR A 3 3.52 6.77 3.16
CA THR A 3 4.95 7.01 3.43
C THR A 3 5.54 7.87 2.33
N HIS A 4 6.19 8.97 2.68
CA HIS A 4 7.01 9.70 1.73
C HIS A 4 8.33 8.93 1.55
N PRO A 5 8.60 8.39 0.35
CA PRO A 5 9.71 7.46 0.15
C PRO A 5 11.09 8.07 0.43
N VAL A 6 11.26 9.37 0.17
CA VAL A 6 12.55 10.07 0.33
C VAL A 6 12.89 10.31 1.81
N SER A 7 11.89 10.49 2.68
CA SER A 7 12.13 10.79 4.11
C SER A 7 12.39 9.56 4.96
N ARG A 8 12.38 8.34 4.36
CA ARG A 8 12.55 7.05 5.06
C ARG A 8 11.55 6.84 6.22
N ALA A 9 10.38 7.45 6.11
CA ALA A 9 9.32 7.40 7.13
C ALA A 9 8.90 5.96 7.52
N GLY A 10 9.14 4.96 6.67
CA GLY A 10 8.90 3.54 7.01
C GLY A 10 9.65 3.05 8.24
N LEU A 11 10.82 3.62 8.57
CA LEU A 11 11.54 3.27 9.80
C LEU A 11 10.87 3.84 11.05
N LEU A 12 10.31 5.05 10.96
CA LEU A 12 9.53 5.65 12.04
C LEU A 12 8.23 4.87 12.28
N VAL A 13 7.60 4.39 11.20
CA VAL A 13 6.42 3.51 11.31
C VAL A 13 6.75 2.26 12.11
N LYS A 14 7.89 1.62 11.85
CA LYS A 14 8.30 0.45 12.62
C LYS A 14 8.44 0.77 14.11
N GLN A 15 9.13 1.87 14.42
CA GLN A 15 9.34 2.25 15.82
C GLN A 15 7.99 2.49 16.52
N VAL A 16 7.16 3.39 15.98
CA VAL A 16 5.93 3.81 16.67
C VAL A 16 4.88 2.70 16.61
N MET A 17 4.56 2.17 15.43
CA MET A 17 3.45 1.23 15.30
C MET A 17 3.82 -0.17 15.79
N CYS A 18 5.01 -0.67 15.48
CA CYS A 18 5.35 -2.05 15.81
C CYS A 18 6.05 -2.17 17.17
N ASP A 19 7.02 -1.30 17.45
CA ASP A 19 7.83 -1.43 18.67
C ASP A 19 7.15 -0.79 19.90
N GLU A 20 6.43 0.33 19.73
CA GLU A 20 5.74 1.02 20.83
C GLU A 20 4.26 0.58 21.00
N GLU A 21 3.53 0.41 19.89
CA GLU A 21 2.08 0.11 19.91
C GLU A 21 1.74 -1.37 19.63
N ASP A 22 2.74 -2.24 19.51
CA ASP A 22 2.61 -3.71 19.31
C ASP A 22 1.73 -4.10 18.11
N VAL A 23 1.72 -3.27 17.06
CA VAL A 23 1.00 -3.57 15.81
C VAL A 23 1.81 -4.55 14.97
N ASP A 24 1.20 -5.69 14.64
CA ASP A 24 1.77 -6.66 13.70
C ASP A 24 2.11 -5.98 12.35
N PRO A 25 3.39 -5.95 11.93
CA PRO A 25 3.80 -5.33 10.68
C PRO A 25 3.13 -5.94 9.45
N ALA A 26 2.69 -7.20 9.51
CA ALA A 26 1.94 -7.84 8.41
C ALA A 26 0.56 -7.22 8.18
N ARG A 27 0.05 -6.43 9.13
CA ARG A 27 -1.19 -5.64 9.01
C ARG A 27 -0.95 -4.19 8.62
N VAL A 28 0.31 -3.79 8.43
CA VAL A 28 0.68 -2.42 8.07
C VAL A 28 1.07 -2.36 6.59
N LEU A 29 0.18 -1.73 5.80
CA LEU A 29 0.45 -1.39 4.41
C LEU A 29 1.16 -0.03 4.33
N LEU A 30 2.41 -0.05 3.84
CA LEU A 30 3.21 1.14 3.53
C LEU A 30 2.89 1.62 2.11
N GLY A 31 2.05 2.64 1.98
CA GLY A 31 1.65 3.22 0.70
C GLY A 31 2.75 4.06 0.05
N HIS A 32 2.71 4.18 -1.28
CA HIS A 32 3.60 4.98 -2.14
C HIS A 32 5.09 4.61 -2.08
N ILE A 33 5.42 3.45 -1.50
CA ILE A 33 6.80 2.99 -1.39
C ILE A 33 7.39 2.54 -2.73
N GLY A 34 6.54 2.12 -3.67
CA GLY A 34 6.90 1.88 -5.08
C GLY A 34 7.34 3.13 -5.83
N GLY A 35 7.32 4.30 -5.19
CA GLY A 35 7.93 5.52 -5.68
C GLY A 35 9.45 5.60 -5.54
N THR A 36 10.09 4.68 -4.80
CA THR A 36 11.55 4.55 -4.69
C THR A 36 12.12 3.71 -5.83
N THR A 37 13.39 3.93 -6.17
CA THR A 37 14.11 3.12 -7.18
C THR A 37 14.88 1.94 -6.57
N GLY A 38 14.90 1.77 -5.25
CA GLY A 38 15.80 0.84 -4.57
C GLY A 38 15.14 -0.45 -4.10
N ALA A 39 15.28 -1.54 -4.85
CA ALA A 39 14.82 -2.88 -4.43
C ALA A 39 15.41 -3.34 -3.08
N ASP A 40 16.62 -2.89 -2.72
CA ASP A 40 17.23 -3.23 -1.42
C ASP A 40 16.52 -2.56 -0.24
N HIS A 41 16.03 -1.33 -0.42
CA HIS A 41 15.25 -0.66 0.61
C HIS A 41 13.89 -1.34 0.79
N LEU A 42 13.24 -1.68 -0.33
CA LEU A 42 11.98 -2.42 -0.33
C LEU A 42 12.12 -3.79 0.34
N ALA A 43 13.19 -4.54 0.03
CA ALA A 43 13.49 -5.82 0.66
C ALA A 43 13.62 -5.69 2.18
N ARG A 44 14.37 -4.70 2.69
CA ARG A 44 14.50 -4.46 4.13
C ARG A 44 13.15 -4.19 4.83
N LEU A 45 12.24 -3.48 4.16
CA LEU A 45 10.91 -3.23 4.70
C LEU A 45 10.04 -4.49 4.67
N ALA A 46 10.12 -5.28 3.60
CA ALA A 46 9.44 -6.58 3.51
C ALA A 46 9.97 -7.58 4.55
N ASP A 47 11.29 -7.61 4.78
CA ASP A 47 11.95 -8.44 5.81
C ASP A 47 11.53 -8.04 7.22
N ALA A 48 11.25 -6.75 7.45
CA ALA A 48 10.67 -6.26 8.69
C ALA A 48 9.18 -6.65 8.88
N GLY A 49 8.59 -7.34 7.90
CA GLY A 49 7.23 -7.88 7.95
C GLY A 49 6.16 -7.01 7.28
N PHE A 50 6.52 -5.81 6.80
CA PHE A 50 5.55 -4.88 6.21
C PHE A 50 4.95 -5.38 4.90
N VAL A 51 3.74 -4.91 4.62
CA VAL A 51 3.14 -5.01 3.28
C VAL A 51 3.45 -3.73 2.51
N LEU A 52 3.89 -3.88 1.26
CA LEU A 52 4.40 -2.79 0.43
C LEU A 52 3.36 -2.40 -0.63
N GLY A 53 2.89 -1.16 -0.58
CA GLY A 53 2.00 -0.58 -1.58
C GLY A 53 2.77 -0.10 -2.81
N MET A 54 2.73 -0.91 -3.87
CA MET A 54 3.32 -0.65 -5.18
C MET A 54 2.28 0.08 -6.05
N GLY A 55 2.13 1.38 -5.81
CA GLY A 55 0.94 2.13 -6.25
C GLY A 55 1.12 3.22 -7.31
N ARG A 56 2.33 3.74 -7.55
CA ARG A 56 2.50 4.98 -8.33
C ARG A 56 2.68 4.78 -9.83
N PHE A 57 2.03 3.77 -10.41
CA PHE A 57 2.04 3.56 -11.86
C PHE A 57 1.21 4.64 -12.56
N GLY A 58 1.77 5.27 -13.60
CA GLY A 58 1.14 6.38 -14.33
C GLY A 58 1.52 7.79 -13.83
N LEU A 59 2.07 7.93 -12.63
CA LEU A 59 2.57 9.20 -12.07
C LEU A 59 4.04 9.46 -12.47
N ASN A 60 4.30 9.64 -13.76
CA ASN A 60 5.64 9.63 -14.37
C ASN A 60 6.42 10.97 -14.35
N PHE A 61 6.30 11.77 -13.30
CA PHE A 61 6.96 13.09 -13.23
C PHE A 61 8.49 13.03 -13.32
N ASP A 62 9.14 12.22 -12.48
CA ASP A 62 10.62 12.18 -12.35
C ASP A 62 11.27 10.87 -12.83
N THR A 63 10.45 9.90 -13.22
CA THR A 63 10.90 8.54 -13.55
C THR A 63 9.96 7.97 -14.59
N ALA A 64 10.53 7.52 -15.70
CA ALA A 64 9.78 6.87 -16.77
C ALA A 64 9.14 5.57 -16.27
N PHE A 65 8.02 5.20 -16.89
CA PHE A 65 7.24 4.00 -16.56
C PHE A 65 8.12 2.74 -16.42
N GLU A 66 9.01 2.49 -17.38
CA GLU A 66 9.86 1.29 -17.39
C GLU A 66 10.78 1.19 -16.17
N ALA A 67 11.33 2.33 -15.75
CA ALA A 67 12.18 2.40 -14.56
C ALA A 67 11.38 2.23 -13.25
N ARG A 68 10.05 2.43 -13.26
CA ARG A 68 9.17 2.19 -12.10
C ARG A 68 8.79 0.73 -11.93
N ALA A 69 8.73 -0.03 -13.02
CA ALA A 69 8.45 -1.47 -12.96
C ALA A 69 9.67 -2.28 -12.50
N ASP A 70 10.88 -1.75 -12.67
CA ASP A 70 12.12 -2.46 -12.33
C ASP A 70 12.25 -2.90 -10.86
N PRO A 71 11.99 -2.05 -9.85
CA PRO A 71 12.00 -2.47 -8.45
C PRO A 71 10.96 -3.55 -8.15
N LEU A 72 9.77 -3.47 -8.76
CA LEU A 72 8.72 -4.48 -8.63
C LEU A 72 9.21 -5.84 -9.16
N VAL A 73 9.73 -5.87 -10.38
CA VAL A 73 10.24 -7.11 -11.00
C VAL A 73 11.36 -7.71 -10.15
N ARG A 74 12.33 -6.90 -9.70
CA ARG A 74 13.43 -7.36 -8.84
C ARG A 74 12.93 -7.91 -7.50
N MET A 75 11.90 -7.29 -6.91
CA MET A 75 11.29 -7.80 -5.68
C MET A 75 10.59 -9.14 -5.92
N CYS A 76 9.90 -9.32 -7.06
CA CYS A 76 9.33 -10.60 -7.45
C CYS A 76 10.41 -11.68 -7.65
N GLU A 77 11.52 -11.36 -8.32
CA GLU A 77 12.67 -12.26 -8.50
C GLU A 77 13.26 -12.73 -7.17
N ARG A 78 13.31 -11.83 -6.19
CA ARG A 78 13.78 -12.09 -4.82
C ARG A 78 12.76 -12.83 -3.94
N GLY A 79 11.55 -13.10 -4.43
CA GLY A 79 10.53 -13.86 -3.70
C GLY A 79 9.59 -13.03 -2.83
N TYR A 80 9.56 -11.70 -2.96
CA TYR A 80 8.74 -10.82 -2.11
C TYR A 80 7.32 -10.54 -2.64
N ALA A 81 6.82 -11.32 -3.61
CA ALA A 81 5.50 -11.07 -4.20
C ALA A 81 4.37 -11.05 -3.15
N GLU A 82 4.43 -11.94 -2.15
CA GLU A 82 3.44 -12.03 -1.05
C GLU A 82 3.54 -10.88 -0.01
N ARG A 83 4.50 -9.98 -0.18
CA ARG A 83 4.65 -8.76 0.63
C ARG A 83 4.30 -7.51 -0.15
N MET A 84 3.76 -7.62 -1.36
CA MET A 84 3.43 -6.49 -2.21
C MET A 84 1.95 -6.44 -2.55
N VAL A 85 1.42 -5.22 -2.70
CA VAL A 85 0.09 -4.93 -3.23
C VAL A 85 0.23 -3.97 -4.41
N LEU A 86 -0.36 -4.32 -5.56
CA LEU A 86 -0.37 -3.45 -6.73
C LEU A 86 -1.56 -2.49 -6.71
N SER A 87 -1.34 -1.23 -7.07
CA SER A 87 -2.38 -0.22 -7.23
C SER A 87 -1.97 0.86 -8.25
N GLN A 88 -2.90 1.72 -8.64
CA GLN A 88 -2.71 2.83 -9.58
C GLN A 88 -2.49 4.17 -8.86
N ASP A 89 -2.90 4.29 -7.59
CA ASP A 89 -2.93 5.57 -6.87
C ASP A 89 -3.66 6.67 -7.66
N ALA A 90 -4.63 6.27 -8.48
CA ALA A 90 -5.44 7.14 -9.33
C ALA A 90 -6.68 7.62 -8.57
N ALA A 91 -7.04 8.88 -8.76
CA ALA A 91 -8.21 9.50 -8.16
C ALA A 91 -9.22 9.88 -9.24
N CYS A 92 -10.51 9.60 -9.02
CA CYS A 92 -11.58 10.03 -9.93
C CYS A 92 -11.73 11.56 -9.97
N PHE A 93 -11.33 12.24 -8.90
CA PHE A 93 -11.33 13.70 -8.77
C PHE A 93 -10.15 14.14 -7.90
N ASN A 94 -9.51 15.25 -8.26
CA ASN A 94 -8.40 15.84 -7.51
C ASN A 94 -8.53 17.36 -7.50
N ASP A 95 -8.75 17.95 -6.32
CA ASP A 95 -8.87 19.39 -6.10
C ASP A 95 -7.53 20.09 -5.84
N ARG A 96 -6.45 19.31 -5.65
CA ARG A 96 -5.08 19.80 -5.45
C ARG A 96 -4.33 20.02 -6.76
N LEU A 97 -4.71 19.33 -7.83
CA LEU A 97 -4.09 19.45 -9.13
C LEU A 97 -4.94 20.32 -10.04
N ALA A 98 -4.32 21.36 -10.60
CA ALA A 98 -4.98 22.15 -11.62
C ALA A 98 -5.35 21.26 -12.82
N PRO A 99 -6.52 21.45 -13.46
CA PRO A 99 -7.00 20.56 -14.54
C PRO A 99 -6.01 20.38 -15.68
N ASN A 100 -5.20 21.40 -15.98
CA ASN A 100 -4.15 21.33 -16.99
C ASN A 100 -3.01 20.37 -16.62
N VAL A 101 -2.76 20.10 -15.34
CA VAL A 101 -1.72 19.16 -14.88
C VAL A 101 -2.12 17.72 -15.17
N VAL A 102 -3.39 17.36 -14.94
CA VAL A 102 -3.91 16.00 -15.20
C VAL A 102 -3.79 15.65 -16.69
N ALA A 103 -3.95 16.62 -17.58
CA ALA A 103 -3.76 16.44 -19.03
C ALA A 103 -2.34 15.98 -19.41
N PHE A 104 -1.32 16.25 -18.58
CA PHE A 104 0.05 15.78 -18.79
C PHE A 104 0.34 14.40 -18.18
N LEU A 105 -0.66 13.76 -17.56
CA LEU A 105 -0.55 12.43 -16.94
C LEU A 105 -1.51 11.42 -17.60
N PRO A 106 -1.38 11.14 -18.91
CA PRO A 106 -2.36 10.30 -19.62
C PRO A 106 -2.46 8.87 -19.07
N GLN A 107 -1.37 8.36 -18.49
CA GLN A 107 -1.29 7.03 -17.88
C GLN A 107 -1.79 7.00 -16.43
N TRP A 108 -2.13 8.14 -15.82
CA TRP A 108 -2.65 8.18 -14.46
C TRP A 108 -4.17 7.97 -14.45
N ASN A 109 -4.57 6.74 -14.74
CA ASN A 109 -5.95 6.31 -14.80
C ASN A 109 -6.10 4.87 -14.27
N HIS A 110 -7.33 4.44 -14.02
CA HIS A 110 -7.61 3.14 -13.41
C HIS A 110 -7.29 1.93 -14.32
N LEU A 111 -7.22 2.15 -15.65
CA LEU A 111 -7.01 1.10 -16.65
C LEU A 111 -5.53 0.79 -16.87
N HIS A 112 -4.64 1.77 -16.69
CA HIS A 112 -3.21 1.65 -16.94
C HIS A 112 -2.55 0.41 -16.28
N LEU A 113 -2.95 0.06 -15.06
CA LEU A 113 -2.47 -1.17 -14.40
C LEU A 113 -2.79 -2.42 -15.23
N GLY A 114 -4.04 -2.58 -15.65
CA GLY A 114 -4.48 -3.76 -16.38
C GLY A 114 -4.00 -3.78 -17.84
N GLU A 115 -3.99 -2.62 -18.50
CA GLU A 115 -3.71 -2.49 -19.92
C GLU A 115 -2.22 -2.44 -20.25
N GLU A 116 -1.38 -1.90 -19.36
CA GLU A 116 0.04 -1.66 -19.65
C GLU A 116 0.97 -2.29 -18.61
N VAL A 117 0.71 -2.08 -17.30
CA VAL A 117 1.62 -2.54 -16.24
C VAL A 117 1.68 -4.08 -16.16
N LEU A 118 0.52 -4.74 -16.07
CA LEU A 118 0.45 -6.19 -15.92
C LEU A 118 1.03 -6.93 -17.14
N PRO A 119 0.70 -6.56 -18.40
CA PRO A 119 1.38 -7.14 -19.57
C PRO A 119 2.90 -6.96 -19.52
N ARG A 120 3.38 -5.78 -19.12
CA ARG A 120 4.81 -5.49 -19.10
C ARG A 120 5.59 -6.33 -18.08
N ILE A 121 5.06 -6.51 -16.87
CA ILE A 121 5.74 -7.35 -15.87
C ILE A 121 5.70 -8.84 -16.23
N ARG A 122 4.69 -9.29 -16.99
CA ARG A 122 4.64 -10.66 -17.54
C ARG A 122 5.76 -10.90 -18.55
N GLU A 123 5.98 -9.96 -19.48
CA GLU A 123 7.10 -10.01 -20.43
C GLU A 123 8.46 -10.11 -19.71
N ARG A 124 8.54 -9.55 -18.50
CA ARG A 124 9.71 -9.58 -17.63
C ARG A 124 9.81 -10.83 -16.76
N GLY A 125 8.92 -11.81 -16.92
CA GLY A 125 8.96 -13.10 -16.25
C GLY A 125 8.26 -13.16 -14.89
N VAL A 126 7.44 -12.16 -14.53
CA VAL A 126 6.56 -12.27 -13.37
C VAL A 126 5.41 -13.23 -13.72
N SER A 127 5.28 -14.32 -12.96
CA SER A 127 4.25 -15.34 -13.19
C SER A 127 2.86 -14.87 -12.76
N GLU A 128 1.80 -15.45 -13.34
CA GLU A 128 0.42 -15.18 -12.92
C GLU A 128 0.21 -15.44 -11.43
N ALA A 129 0.82 -16.49 -10.86
CA ALA A 129 0.74 -16.76 -9.43
C ALA A 129 1.29 -15.61 -8.56
N ARG A 130 2.39 -14.96 -9.01
CA ARG A 130 2.93 -13.79 -8.31
C ARG A 130 2.03 -12.56 -8.49
N ILE A 131 1.40 -12.41 -9.65
CA ILE A 131 0.44 -11.34 -9.92
C ILE A 131 -0.81 -11.51 -9.04
N GLU A 132 -1.36 -12.72 -8.97
CA GLU A 132 -2.48 -13.09 -8.12
C GLU A 132 -2.16 -12.84 -6.64
N ALA A 133 -0.96 -13.23 -6.20
CA ALA A 133 -0.50 -12.95 -4.83
C ALA A 133 -0.55 -11.44 -4.50
N MET A 134 -0.22 -10.56 -5.45
CA MET A 134 -0.20 -9.11 -5.24
C MET A 134 -1.56 -8.43 -5.40
N LEU A 135 -2.48 -8.98 -6.19
CA LEU A 135 -3.79 -8.39 -6.49
C LEU A 135 -4.92 -8.95 -5.63
N VAL A 136 -4.78 -10.18 -5.13
CA VAL A 136 -5.86 -10.93 -4.47
C VAL A 136 -5.43 -11.39 -3.08
N ASP A 137 -4.40 -12.24 -2.99
CA ASP A 137 -4.08 -12.94 -1.74
C ASP A 137 -3.56 -12.00 -0.66
N THR A 138 -2.58 -11.15 -1.02
CA THR A 138 -1.97 -10.22 -0.07
C THR A 138 -2.98 -9.17 0.41
N PRO A 139 -3.77 -8.51 -0.47
CA PRO A 139 -4.86 -7.64 -0.03
C PRO A 139 -5.90 -8.35 0.85
N GLY A 140 -6.29 -9.59 0.52
CA GLY A 140 -7.24 -10.37 1.31
C GLY A 140 -6.74 -10.62 2.74
N ARG A 141 -5.48 -11.03 2.88
CA ARG A 141 -4.84 -11.28 4.19
C ARG A 141 -4.63 -10.00 4.99
N SER A 142 -4.13 -8.93 4.36
CA SER A 142 -3.80 -7.69 5.07
C SER A 142 -5.05 -6.91 5.50
N SER A 143 -6.17 -7.07 4.79
CA SER A 143 -7.42 -6.33 5.03
C SER A 143 -8.42 -7.06 5.92
N GLY A 144 -8.24 -8.38 6.15
CA GLY A 144 -9.28 -9.20 6.77
C GLY A 144 -8.78 -10.49 7.45
N ALA A 145 -8.37 -10.37 8.70
CA ALA A 145 -8.74 -11.28 9.81
C ALA A 145 -8.27 -10.62 11.12
N VAL A 146 -9.21 -10.10 11.91
CA VAL A 146 -8.95 -9.79 13.32
C VAL A 146 -8.79 -11.13 14.03
N SER A 147 -7.56 -11.50 14.38
CA SER A 147 -7.35 -12.51 15.42
C SER A 147 -8.03 -12.00 16.69
N PRO A 148 -8.84 -12.81 17.39
CA PRO A 148 -9.37 -12.40 18.68
C PRO A 148 -8.21 -12.03 19.60
N SER A 149 -8.34 -10.88 20.27
CA SER A 149 -7.44 -10.47 21.34
C SER A 149 -7.34 -11.61 22.35
N THR A 150 -6.12 -12.08 22.65
CA THR A 150 -5.88 -12.97 23.79
C THR A 150 -5.81 -12.21 25.12
N ASP A 151 -6.02 -10.88 25.10
CA ASP A 151 -6.01 -10.03 26.27
C ASP A 151 -7.45 -9.78 26.78
N PRO A 152 -7.85 -10.39 27.91
CA PRO A 152 -9.21 -10.28 28.46
C PRO A 152 -9.53 -8.89 29.04
N VAL A 153 -8.54 -8.00 29.22
CA VAL A 153 -8.76 -6.67 29.81
C VAL A 153 -9.32 -5.69 28.79
N ARG A 154 -9.00 -5.87 27.50
CA ARG A 154 -9.40 -4.95 26.42
C ARG A 154 -10.89 -5.05 26.06
N ASP A 155 -11.51 -6.21 26.29
CA ASP A 155 -12.93 -6.44 25.99
C ASP A 155 -13.88 -5.83 27.03
N LEU A 156 -13.42 -5.63 28.27
CA LEU A 156 -14.24 -5.09 29.36
C LEU A 156 -14.57 -3.59 29.13
N HIS A 157 -13.64 -2.83 28.55
CA HIS A 157 -13.87 -1.41 28.23
C HIS A 157 -14.87 -1.18 27.09
N ARG A 158 -15.13 -2.20 26.25
CA ARG A 158 -16.10 -2.11 25.15
C ARG A 158 -17.54 -2.36 25.61
N ALA A 159 -17.73 -3.05 26.72
CA ALA A 159 -19.04 -3.50 27.20
C ALA A 159 -19.79 -2.47 28.08
N SER A 160 -19.21 -1.32 28.39
CA SER A 160 -19.76 -0.37 29.40
C SER A 160 -20.14 1.03 28.89
N GLY A 161 -20.26 1.24 27.58
CA GLY A 161 -20.73 2.51 27.01
C GLY A 161 -22.27 2.66 27.04
N PRO A 162 -22.83 3.88 27.17
CA PRO A 162 -24.27 4.08 27.28
C PRO A 162 -25.00 3.78 25.96
N VAL A 163 -26.16 3.13 26.07
CA VAL A 163 -27.04 2.77 24.95
C VAL A 163 -27.74 4.03 24.42
N GLY A 164 -27.23 4.59 23.32
CA GLY A 164 -27.90 5.58 22.47
C GLY A 164 -28.49 4.92 21.20
N PRO A 165 -29.38 5.63 20.46
CA PRO A 165 -30.09 5.06 19.31
C PRO A 165 -29.13 4.69 18.17
N PRO A 166 -29.52 3.81 17.23
CA PRO A 166 -28.59 3.19 16.30
C PRO A 166 -27.97 4.22 15.37
N ALA A 167 -26.69 4.52 15.59
CA ALA A 167 -25.90 5.29 14.64
C ALA A 167 -25.60 4.41 13.42
N CYS A 168 -25.91 4.93 12.25
CA CYS A 168 -25.59 4.35 10.95
C CYS A 168 -24.13 3.87 10.93
N ALA A 169 -23.93 2.65 10.43
CA ALA A 169 -22.63 2.03 10.22
C ALA A 169 -21.80 2.84 9.20
N GLY A 170 -21.07 3.84 9.69
CA GLY A 170 -19.95 4.48 9.01
C GLY A 170 -18.66 3.91 9.57
N GLY A 171 -18.06 2.93 8.88
CA GLY A 171 -16.71 2.47 9.22
C GLY A 171 -15.71 3.63 9.09
N PRO A 172 -14.70 3.74 9.97
CA PRO A 172 -13.71 4.79 9.85
C PRO A 172 -12.69 4.36 8.79
N PHE A 173 -12.94 4.71 7.53
CA PHE A 173 -11.84 4.89 6.58
C PHE A 173 -11.41 6.34 6.67
N PHE A 174 -10.56 6.63 7.66
CA PHE A 174 -9.92 7.94 7.76
C PHE A 174 -8.70 7.94 6.84
N CYS A 175 -8.88 8.45 5.62
CA CYS A 175 -7.76 8.82 4.76
C CYS A 175 -7.21 10.16 5.28
N LEU A 176 -6.38 10.11 6.33
CA LEU A 176 -5.65 11.27 6.84
C LEU A 176 -4.69 11.75 5.75
N HIS A 177 -5.07 12.84 5.07
CA HIS A 177 -4.18 13.64 4.25
C HIS A 177 -3.41 14.55 5.19
N SER A 178 -2.15 14.21 5.50
CA SER A 178 -1.30 15.09 6.29
C SER A 178 -0.68 16.17 5.42
N ASP A 179 -0.92 17.42 5.82
CA ASP A 179 -0.17 18.61 5.43
C ASP A 179 1.32 18.42 5.70
N VAL A 180 2.18 18.47 4.66
CA VAL A 180 3.50 19.12 4.61
C VAL A 180 3.87 19.36 3.15
#